data_AF-A0A1E3TE24-F1
#
_entry.id   AF-A0A1E3TE24-F1
#
_cell.length_a   1.000
_cell.length_b   1.000
_cell.length_c   1.000
_cell.angle_alpha   90.00
_cell.angle_beta   90.00
_cell.angle_gamma   90.00
#
_symmetry.space_group_name_H-M   'P 1'
#
loop_
_entity.id
_entity.type
_entity.pdbx_description
1 polymer ?
#
loop_
_entity_poly.entity_id
_entity_poly.type
_entity_poly.pdbx_seq_one_letter_code
_entity_poly.pdbx_strand_id
1 'polypeptide(L)'
;MRELKVVGLDVEGKHIICEGCDENGVATDTFKLPADDRLRAAMRGDGARVGQGQMDMQMPSTLRPKDIQARVRSGASVEQVAAAAGVDVERVQRFAHPVLLERSRVAELATAAHPVLADGPAVLTLLETVNATLIARGLNPDSMSWDAWRNEDGRWTVQLAWKAGRSDNVAHFRFTPGAHGGTVLAVDDEANALIDPHFERPLRPVAPVAQLDFDEPEPTPAAEPAEERRSEPARARRGRKPPVPAWEDVLLGVRSGGQR
;
A
#
# COMPACT_ATOMS: atom_id res chain seq x y z
N MET A 1 -21.42 -43.81 25.15
CA MET A 1 -21.42 -42.42 25.68
C MET A 1 -22.04 -42.46 27.05
N ARG A 2 -21.55 -41.67 28.02
CA ARG A 2 -22.22 -41.53 29.33
C ARG A 2 -23.26 -40.42 29.22
N GLU A 3 -24.46 -40.67 29.71
CA GLU A 3 -25.54 -39.69 29.69
C GLU A 3 -25.45 -38.78 30.92
N LEU A 4 -25.72 -37.49 30.71
CA LEU A 4 -25.75 -36.48 31.76
C LEU A 4 -27.19 -36.03 31.97
N LYS A 5 -27.63 -36.00 33.22
CA LYS A 5 -28.94 -35.49 33.61
C LYS A 5 -28.80 -34.05 34.10
N VAL A 6 -29.64 -33.15 33.59
CA VAL A 6 -29.67 -31.76 34.05
C VAL A 6 -30.38 -31.69 35.39
N VAL A 7 -29.70 -31.16 36.41
CA VAL A 7 -30.20 -31.04 37.79
C VAL A 7 -30.74 -29.65 38.05
N GLY A 8 -30.09 -28.61 37.51
CA GLY A 8 -30.52 -27.24 37.72
C GLY A 8 -29.58 -26.19 37.12
N LEU A 9 -29.85 -24.93 37.44
CA LEU A 9 -29.01 -23.78 37.09
C LEU A 9 -28.18 -23.37 38.30
N ASP A 10 -26.94 -22.95 38.06
CA ASP A 10 -26.07 -22.34 39.07
C ASP A 10 -26.67 -21.01 39.56
N VAL A 11 -26.27 -20.58 40.75
CA VAL A 11 -26.87 -19.44 41.49
C VAL A 11 -26.75 -18.12 40.70
N GLU A 12 -25.75 -18.02 39.83
CA GLU A 12 -25.53 -16.87 38.94
C GLU A 12 -26.26 -16.97 37.59
N GLY A 13 -26.97 -18.08 37.30
CA GLY A 13 -27.68 -18.33 36.05
C GLY A 13 -26.79 -18.55 34.82
N LYS A 14 -25.46 -18.57 34.98
CA LYS A 14 -24.47 -18.68 33.90
C LYS A 14 -24.09 -20.12 33.54
N HIS A 15 -24.33 -21.07 34.43
CA HIS A 15 -23.95 -22.48 34.24
C HIS A 15 -25.14 -23.40 34.53
N ILE A 16 -25.25 -24.48 33.77
CA ILE A 16 -26.16 -25.60 34.02
C ILE A 16 -25.38 -26.66 34.79
N ILE A 17 -25.96 -27.14 35.88
CA ILE A 17 -25.42 -28.24 36.68
C ILE A 17 -25.99 -29.54 36.12
N CYS A 18 -25.10 -30.43 35.70
CA CYS A 18 -25.42 -31.74 35.18
C CYS A 18 -24.82 -32.81 36.11
N GLU A 19 -25.51 -33.92 36.30
CA GLU A 19 -24.98 -35.10 37.00
C GLU A 19 -24.81 -36.24 36.01
N GLY A 20 -23.70 -36.97 36.12
CA GLY A 20 -23.50 -38.24 35.43
C GLY A 20 -24.28 -39.34 36.11
N CYS A 21 -24.96 -40.18 35.33
CA CYS A 21 -25.56 -41.42 35.80
C CYS A 21 -24.68 -42.60 35.38
N ASP A 22 -24.48 -43.57 36.28
CA ASP A 22 -23.99 -44.89 35.89
C ASP A 22 -25.08 -45.71 35.21
N GLU A 23 -24.74 -46.91 34.70
CA GLU A 23 -25.69 -47.82 34.03
C GLU A 23 -26.81 -48.31 34.96
N ASN A 24 -26.68 -48.12 36.28
CA ASN A 24 -27.69 -48.45 37.29
C ASN A 24 -28.52 -47.24 37.75
N GLY A 25 -28.33 -46.07 37.13
CA GLY A 25 -29.07 -44.84 37.45
C GLY A 25 -28.60 -44.13 38.73
N VAL A 26 -27.43 -44.51 39.28
CA VAL A 26 -26.85 -43.85 40.46
C VAL A 26 -26.06 -42.62 40.01
N ALA A 27 -26.34 -41.47 40.63
CA ALA A 27 -25.61 -40.22 40.37
C ALA A 27 -24.16 -40.35 40.86
N THR A 28 -23.20 -40.12 39.96
CA THR A 28 -21.77 -40.28 40.26
C THR A 28 -21.08 -38.92 40.39
N ASP A 29 -20.95 -38.22 39.26
CA ASP A 29 -20.13 -37.00 39.16
C ASP A 29 -20.98 -35.80 38.73
N THR A 30 -20.78 -34.65 39.39
CA THR A 30 -21.42 -33.39 39.01
C THR A 30 -20.51 -32.57 38.08
N PHE A 31 -21.07 -32.15 36.95
CA PHE A 31 -20.40 -31.34 35.92
C PHE A 31 -21.10 -29.98 35.80
N LYS A 32 -20.30 -28.93 35.55
CA LYS A 32 -20.81 -27.60 35.21
C LYS A 32 -20.66 -27.33 33.71
N LEU A 33 -21.75 -26.96 33.06
CA LEU A 33 -21.78 -26.62 31.64
C LEU A 33 -22.13 -25.14 31.48
N PRO A 34 -21.32 -24.32 30.78
CA PRO A 34 -21.65 -22.92 30.53
C PRO A 34 -22.91 -22.80 29.66
N ALA A 35 -23.85 -21.94 30.07
CA ALA A 35 -25.09 -21.63 29.36
C ALA A 35 -24.86 -20.57 28.25
N ASP A 36 -23.87 -20.83 27.39
CA ASP A 36 -23.44 -19.91 26.34
C ASP A 36 -24.26 -20.04 25.04
N ASP A 37 -23.99 -19.16 24.08
CA ASP A 37 -24.64 -19.20 22.77
C ASP A 37 -24.33 -20.47 21.98
N ARG A 38 -23.25 -21.19 22.32
CA ARG A 38 -22.92 -22.48 21.69
C ARG A 38 -23.86 -23.58 22.15
N LEU A 39 -24.15 -23.68 23.45
CA LEU A 39 -25.15 -24.60 23.96
C LEU A 39 -26.54 -24.29 23.37
N ARG A 40 -26.90 -23.00 23.32
CA ARG A 40 -28.17 -22.55 22.76
C ARG A 40 -28.30 -22.85 21.26
N ALA A 41 -27.22 -22.71 20.49
CA ALA A 41 -27.18 -23.07 19.07
C ALA A 41 -27.21 -24.59 18.84
N ALA A 42 -26.53 -25.37 19.69
CA ALA A 42 -26.55 -26.83 19.64
C ALA A 42 -27.96 -27.38 19.93
N MET A 43 -28.66 -26.83 20.94
CA MET A 43 -30.04 -27.21 21.27
C MET A 43 -31.05 -26.89 20.16
N ARG A 44 -30.80 -25.85 19.36
CA ARG A 44 -31.66 -25.46 18.22
C ARG A 44 -31.43 -26.35 16.97
N GLY A 45 -30.42 -27.23 17.00
CA GLY A 45 -30.09 -28.11 15.87
C GLY A 45 -29.22 -27.46 14.79
N ASP A 46 -28.67 -26.25 15.03
CA ASP A 46 -27.83 -25.52 14.05
C ASP A 46 -26.37 -25.99 14.02
N GLY A 47 -26.01 -27.02 14.80
CA GLY A 47 -24.63 -27.50 14.99
C GLY A 47 -23.91 -27.94 13.70
N ALA A 48 -24.65 -28.33 12.65
CA ALA A 48 -24.05 -28.77 11.38
C ALA A 48 -23.47 -27.62 10.52
N ARG A 49 -23.81 -26.35 10.82
CA ARG A 49 -23.30 -25.18 10.07
C ARG A 49 -22.19 -24.41 10.79
N VAL A 50 -21.91 -24.75 12.05
CA VAL A 50 -20.96 -24.03 12.89
C VAL A 50 -19.49 -24.36 12.55
N GLY A 51 -19.24 -25.51 11.93
CA GLY A 51 -17.87 -25.98 11.58
C GLY A 51 -17.16 -25.20 10.48
N GLN A 52 -17.87 -24.42 9.65
CA GLN A 52 -17.27 -23.60 8.58
C GLN A 52 -17.25 -22.09 8.87
N GLY A 53 -17.90 -21.64 9.95
CA GLY A 53 -17.99 -20.21 10.31
C GLY A 53 -17.16 -19.77 11.53
N GLN A 54 -16.55 -20.71 12.29
CA GLN A 54 -15.90 -20.41 13.58
C GLN A 54 -14.40 -20.77 13.66
N MET A 55 -13.63 -20.51 12.60
CA MET A 55 -12.15 -20.50 12.69
C MET A 55 -11.53 -19.08 12.73
N ASP A 56 -12.34 -18.01 12.78
CA ASP A 56 -11.83 -16.62 12.75
C ASP A 56 -12.45 -15.73 13.85
N MET A 57 -12.61 -16.25 15.07
CA MET A 57 -13.16 -15.45 16.19
C MET A 57 -12.27 -15.47 17.43
N GLN A 58 -10.98 -15.19 17.26
CA GLN A 58 -10.08 -14.76 18.35
C GLN A 58 -8.78 -14.19 17.75
N MET A 59 -8.70 -12.86 17.63
CA MET A 59 -7.51 -12.00 17.82
C MET A 59 -7.89 -10.53 17.49
N PRO A 60 -7.51 -9.54 18.32
CA PRO A 60 -7.62 -8.13 17.95
C PRO A 60 -6.57 -7.82 16.86
N SER A 61 -6.94 -6.98 15.89
CA SER A 61 -6.16 -6.56 14.71
C SER A 61 -5.87 -7.63 13.64
N THR A 62 -6.89 -8.31 13.13
CA THR A 62 -6.81 -8.96 11.80
C THR A 62 -7.89 -8.36 10.90
N LEU A 63 -7.50 -7.74 9.77
CA LEU A 63 -8.46 -7.21 8.78
C LEU A 63 -9.45 -8.31 8.40
N ARG A 64 -10.74 -7.97 8.28
CA ARG A 64 -11.73 -8.93 7.78
C ARG A 64 -11.43 -9.22 6.30
N PRO A 65 -11.74 -10.42 5.79
CA PRO A 65 -11.62 -10.74 4.36
C PRO A 65 -12.29 -9.69 3.45
N LYS A 66 -13.44 -9.16 3.88
CA LYS A 66 -14.16 -8.08 3.17
C LYS A 66 -13.34 -6.79 3.07
N ASP A 67 -12.59 -6.43 4.11
CA ASP A 67 -11.78 -5.21 4.13
C ASP A 67 -10.54 -5.37 3.22
N ILE A 68 -9.93 -6.56 3.25
CA ILE A 68 -8.84 -6.92 2.31
C ILE A 68 -9.34 -6.76 0.87
N GLN A 69 -10.49 -7.37 0.55
CA GLN A 69 -11.07 -7.30 -0.79
C GLN A 69 -11.45 -5.88 -1.19
N ALA A 70 -12.01 -5.08 -0.28
CA ALA A 70 -12.35 -3.70 -0.56
C ALA A 70 -11.11 -2.85 -0.89
N ARG A 71 -10.05 -2.98 -0.10
CA ARG A 71 -8.78 -2.28 -0.33
C ARG A 71 -8.10 -2.70 -1.63
N VAL A 72 -8.08 -4.00 -1.93
CA VAL A 72 -7.52 -4.49 -3.20
C VAL A 72 -8.36 -4.01 -4.39
N ARG A 73 -9.69 -3.96 -4.25
CA ARG A 73 -10.59 -3.45 -5.30
C ARG A 73 -10.39 -1.95 -5.57
N SER A 74 -9.99 -1.19 -4.55
CA SER A 74 -9.65 0.23 -4.67
C SER A 74 -8.21 0.50 -5.13
N GLY A 75 -7.46 -0.53 -5.55
CA GLY A 75 -6.14 -0.38 -6.16
C GLY A 75 -4.95 -0.64 -5.23
N ALA A 76 -5.17 -0.98 -3.95
CA ALA A 76 -4.05 -1.35 -3.09
C ALA A 76 -3.40 -2.65 -3.55
N SER A 77 -2.06 -2.72 -3.47
CA SER A 77 -1.32 -3.95 -3.71
C SER A 77 -1.49 -4.91 -2.53
N VAL A 78 -1.28 -6.21 -2.77
CA VAL A 78 -1.36 -7.23 -1.72
C VAL A 78 -0.34 -6.94 -0.61
N GLU A 79 0.86 -6.52 -0.99
CA GLU A 79 1.97 -6.18 -0.10
C GLU A 79 1.63 -4.96 0.76
N GLN A 80 1.01 -3.93 0.15
CA GLN A 80 0.54 -2.75 0.87
C GLN A 80 -0.55 -3.11 1.89
N VAL A 81 -1.50 -3.97 1.52
CA VAL A 81 -2.56 -4.42 2.43
C VAL A 81 -1.99 -5.28 3.56
N ALA A 82 -1.04 -6.17 3.27
CA ALA A 82 -0.35 -6.98 4.26
C ALA A 82 0.43 -6.11 5.26
N ALA A 83 1.23 -5.16 4.77
CA ALA A 83 1.99 -4.23 5.58
C ALA A 83 1.09 -3.36 6.46
N ALA A 84 0.00 -2.81 5.91
CA ALA A 84 -0.94 -1.97 6.65
C ALA A 84 -1.75 -2.75 7.72
N ALA A 85 -1.89 -4.06 7.54
CA ALA A 85 -2.62 -4.95 8.43
C ALA A 85 -1.73 -5.68 9.44
N GLY A 86 -0.41 -5.66 9.25
CA GLY A 86 0.53 -6.45 10.03
C GLY A 86 0.34 -7.97 9.88
N VAL A 87 -0.14 -8.43 8.72
CA VAL A 87 -0.33 -9.87 8.44
C VAL A 87 0.59 -10.33 7.31
N ASP A 88 0.78 -11.64 7.21
CA ASP A 88 1.55 -12.25 6.13
C ASP A 88 0.90 -12.05 4.75
N VAL A 89 1.74 -11.88 3.72
CA VAL A 89 1.32 -11.65 2.34
C VAL A 89 0.51 -12.84 1.81
N GLU A 90 0.91 -14.09 2.10
CA GLU A 90 0.20 -15.29 1.63
C GLU A 90 -1.25 -15.34 2.16
N ARG A 91 -1.46 -14.88 3.39
CA ARG A 91 -2.81 -14.79 3.99
C ARG A 91 -3.67 -13.79 3.21
N VAL A 92 -3.12 -12.64 2.84
CA VAL A 92 -3.83 -11.62 2.05
C VAL A 92 -4.11 -12.14 0.63
N GLN A 93 -3.13 -12.81 0.00
CA GLN A 93 -3.25 -13.36 -1.37
C GLN A 93 -4.47 -14.26 -1.51
N ARG A 94 -4.73 -15.14 -0.54
CA ARG A 94 -5.89 -16.06 -0.58
C ARG A 94 -7.24 -15.34 -0.71
N PHE A 95 -7.38 -14.16 -0.09
CA PHE A 95 -8.60 -13.36 -0.16
C PHE A 95 -8.57 -12.33 -1.28
N ALA A 96 -7.38 -11.91 -1.72
CA ALA A 96 -7.18 -10.95 -2.79
C ALA A 96 -7.35 -11.56 -4.19
N HIS A 97 -7.00 -12.84 -4.38
CA HIS A 97 -6.98 -13.48 -5.70
C HIS A 97 -8.28 -13.31 -6.52
N PRO A 98 -9.50 -13.50 -5.95
CA PRO A 98 -10.73 -13.26 -6.70
C PRO A 98 -10.89 -11.81 -7.18
N VAL A 99 -10.42 -10.84 -6.39
CA VAL A 99 -10.48 -9.42 -6.74
C VAL A 99 -9.41 -9.06 -7.76
N LEU A 100 -8.21 -9.66 -7.67
CA LEU A 100 -7.17 -9.50 -8.68
C LEU A 100 -7.63 -10.02 -10.04
N LEU A 101 -8.39 -11.13 -10.08
CA LEU A 101 -9.00 -11.64 -11.31
C LEU A 101 -10.10 -10.71 -11.84
N GLU A 102 -10.91 -10.12 -10.96
CA GLU A 102 -11.87 -9.08 -11.33
C GLU A 102 -11.15 -7.89 -12.01
N ARG A 103 -10.06 -7.42 -11.40
CA ARG A 103 -9.24 -6.32 -11.90
C ARG A 103 -8.58 -6.66 -13.24
N SER A 104 -7.99 -7.84 -13.37
CA SER A 104 -7.36 -8.27 -14.63
C SER A 104 -8.39 -8.36 -15.76
N ARG A 105 -9.59 -8.88 -15.48
CA ARG A 105 -10.68 -8.93 -16.46
C ARG A 105 -11.14 -7.55 -16.91
N VAL A 106 -11.21 -6.58 -15.98
CA VAL A 106 -11.55 -5.20 -16.36
C VAL A 106 -10.44 -4.58 -17.19
N ALA A 107 -9.18 -4.83 -16.85
CA ALA A 107 -8.04 -4.39 -17.65
C ALA A 107 -8.12 -4.96 -19.08
N GLU A 108 -8.40 -6.27 -19.23
CA GLU A 108 -8.60 -6.90 -20.54
C GLU A 108 -9.72 -6.21 -21.34
N LEU A 109 -10.89 -5.98 -20.73
CA LEU A 109 -12.00 -5.28 -21.39
C LEU A 109 -11.63 -3.86 -21.81
N ALA A 110 -10.88 -3.14 -20.97
CA ALA A 110 -10.43 -1.80 -21.28
C ALA A 110 -9.38 -1.77 -22.39
N THR A 111 -8.49 -2.77 -22.47
CA THR A 111 -7.52 -2.87 -23.58
C THR A 111 -8.20 -3.12 -24.92
N ALA A 112 -9.35 -3.79 -24.92
CA ALA A 112 -10.20 -4.01 -26.09
C ALA A 112 -11.16 -2.84 -26.41
N ALA A 113 -11.18 -1.80 -25.57
CA ALA A 113 -12.03 -0.63 -25.76
C ALA A 113 -11.35 0.44 -26.64
N HIS A 114 -12.13 1.41 -27.10
CA HIS A 114 -11.67 2.43 -28.03
C HIS A 114 -11.27 3.73 -27.30
N PRO A 115 -10.03 4.25 -27.48
CA PRO A 115 -9.64 5.53 -26.93
C PRO A 115 -10.40 6.67 -27.57
N VAL A 116 -10.81 7.66 -26.78
CA VAL A 116 -11.49 8.85 -27.25
C VAL A 116 -10.49 9.99 -27.39
N LEU A 117 -10.26 10.42 -28.63
CA LEU A 117 -9.42 11.55 -29.01
C LEU A 117 -10.29 12.81 -29.24
N ALA A 118 -9.67 13.91 -29.65
CA ALA A 118 -10.34 15.18 -29.92
C ALA A 118 -11.37 15.10 -31.07
N ASP A 119 -11.13 14.23 -32.05
CA ASP A 119 -11.99 13.97 -33.21
C ASP A 119 -13.02 12.86 -32.96
N GLY A 120 -12.96 12.18 -31.81
CA GLY A 120 -13.91 11.15 -31.38
C GLY A 120 -13.25 9.83 -30.99
N PRO A 121 -14.04 8.75 -30.83
CA PRO A 121 -13.50 7.41 -30.56
C PRO A 121 -12.66 6.90 -31.73
N ALA A 122 -11.45 6.40 -31.43
CA ALA A 122 -10.58 5.77 -32.40
C ALA A 122 -11.17 4.47 -32.95
N VAL A 123 -10.79 4.14 -34.19
CA VAL A 123 -11.13 2.85 -34.79
C VAL A 123 -10.34 1.71 -34.13
N LEU A 124 -9.07 1.95 -33.84
CA LEU A 124 -8.21 0.97 -33.17
C LEU A 124 -8.58 0.85 -31.70
N THR A 125 -8.35 -0.33 -31.14
CA THR A 125 -8.44 -0.56 -29.70
C THR A 125 -7.30 0.13 -28.96
N LEU A 126 -7.44 0.29 -27.65
CA LEU A 126 -6.38 0.83 -26.80
C LEU A 126 -5.09 0.02 -26.94
N LEU A 127 -5.20 -1.32 -26.93
CA LEU A 127 -4.05 -2.22 -27.06
C LEU A 127 -3.30 -2.01 -28.38
N GLU A 128 -4.03 -1.96 -29.49
CA GLU A 128 -3.46 -1.77 -30.83
C GLU A 128 -2.77 -0.42 -30.95
N THR A 129 -3.41 0.64 -30.43
CA THR A 129 -2.88 2.00 -30.44
C THR A 129 -1.58 2.09 -29.63
N VAL A 130 -1.59 1.59 -28.39
CA VAL A 130 -0.40 1.56 -27.52
C VAL A 130 0.72 0.74 -28.14
N ASN A 131 0.42 -0.44 -28.69
CA ASN A 131 1.42 -1.29 -29.33
C ASN A 131 2.07 -0.59 -30.52
N ALA A 132 1.28 0.02 -31.39
CA ALA A 132 1.79 0.78 -32.53
C ALA A 132 2.71 1.93 -32.06
N THR A 133 2.31 2.66 -31.02
CA THR A 133 3.11 3.76 -30.46
C THR A 133 4.41 3.26 -29.81
N LEU A 134 4.38 2.15 -29.07
CA LEU A 134 5.59 1.57 -28.46
C LEU A 134 6.58 1.09 -29.53
N ILE A 135 6.09 0.40 -30.57
CA ILE A 135 6.92 -0.07 -31.69
C ILE A 135 7.54 1.11 -32.43
N ALA A 136 6.76 2.17 -32.71
CA ALA A 136 7.27 3.39 -33.34
C ALA A 136 8.36 4.08 -32.51
N ARG A 137 8.33 3.92 -31.18
CA ARG A 137 9.36 4.41 -30.25
C ARG A 137 10.55 3.45 -30.06
N GLY A 138 10.56 2.30 -30.74
CA GLY A 138 11.59 1.27 -30.58
C GLY A 138 11.52 0.53 -29.25
N LEU A 139 10.37 0.54 -28.59
CA LEU A 139 10.12 -0.17 -27.34
C LEU A 139 9.48 -1.54 -27.61
N ASN A 140 9.69 -2.49 -26.70
CA ASN A 140 9.07 -3.81 -26.78
C ASN A 140 7.65 -3.75 -26.18
N PRO A 141 6.58 -3.99 -26.97
CA PRO A 141 5.21 -4.03 -26.45
C PRO A 141 4.96 -5.22 -25.50
N ASP A 142 5.73 -6.30 -25.57
CA ASP A 142 5.50 -7.50 -24.76
C ASP A 142 5.91 -7.32 -23.29
N SER A 143 6.67 -6.26 -22.96
CA SER A 143 7.15 -5.98 -21.60
C SER A 143 6.23 -5.05 -20.80
N MET A 144 5.00 -4.84 -21.26
CA MET A 144 4.01 -4.03 -20.56
C MET A 144 3.11 -4.87 -19.64
N SER A 145 2.63 -4.24 -18.57
CA SER A 145 1.65 -4.84 -17.66
C SER A 145 0.44 -3.94 -17.50
N TRP A 146 -0.74 -4.54 -17.50
CA TRP A 146 -2.01 -3.85 -17.33
C TRP A 146 -2.65 -4.23 -16.00
N ASP A 147 -3.25 -3.24 -15.36
CA ASP A 147 -4.01 -3.42 -14.13
C ASP A 147 -5.21 -2.45 -14.14
N ALA A 148 -6.24 -2.76 -13.37
CA ALA A 148 -7.40 -1.90 -13.24
C ALA A 148 -7.91 -1.90 -11.81
N TRP A 149 -8.53 -0.81 -11.38
CA TRP A 149 -9.19 -0.74 -10.08
C TRP A 149 -10.37 0.23 -10.13
N ARG A 150 -11.24 0.11 -9.14
CA ARG A 150 -12.42 0.96 -9.03
C ARG A 150 -12.14 2.05 -7.99
N ASN A 151 -12.21 3.30 -8.42
CA ASN A 151 -12.09 4.44 -7.52
C ASN A 151 -13.29 4.50 -6.57
N GLU A 152 -13.18 5.28 -5.49
CA GLU A 152 -14.29 5.52 -4.55
C GLU A 152 -15.53 6.09 -5.25
N ASP A 153 -15.33 6.87 -6.31
CA ASP A 153 -16.39 7.42 -7.16
C ASP A 153 -17.10 6.37 -8.04
N GLY A 154 -16.71 5.09 -7.93
CA GLY A 154 -17.27 3.99 -8.72
C GLY A 154 -16.77 3.90 -10.16
N ARG A 155 -15.86 4.78 -10.58
CA ARG A 155 -15.23 4.82 -11.92
C ARG A 155 -14.05 3.85 -12.00
N TRP A 156 -13.85 3.23 -13.16
CA TRP A 156 -12.71 2.36 -13.41
C TRP A 156 -11.50 3.15 -13.90
N THR A 157 -10.38 2.98 -13.21
CA THR A 157 -9.06 3.42 -13.66
C THR A 157 -8.29 2.21 -14.11
N VAL A 158 -7.62 2.33 -15.25
CA VAL A 158 -6.79 1.30 -15.85
C VAL A 158 -5.39 1.89 -15.93
N GLN A 159 -4.42 1.15 -15.41
CA GLN A 159 -3.02 1.54 -15.44
C GLN A 159 -2.28 0.63 -16.41
N LEU A 160 -1.53 1.27 -17.30
CA LEU A 160 -0.50 0.65 -18.10
C LEU A 160 0.85 0.96 -17.46
N ALA A 161 1.67 -0.04 -17.24
CA ALA A 161 3.06 0.13 -16.85
C ALA A 161 3.99 -0.50 -17.91
N TRP A 162 5.08 0.19 -18.25
CA TRP A 162 6.09 -0.31 -19.20
C TRP A 162 7.47 0.25 -18.86
N LYS A 163 8.50 -0.40 -19.39
CA LYS A 163 9.89 0.08 -19.23
C LYS A 163 10.40 0.72 -20.51
N ALA A 164 11.00 1.90 -20.37
CA ALA A 164 11.74 2.57 -21.43
C ALA A 164 13.19 2.78 -20.97
N GLY A 165 14.11 1.94 -21.46
CA GLY A 165 15.50 1.96 -21.00
C GLY A 165 15.61 1.63 -19.50
N ARG A 166 15.93 2.65 -18.69
CA ARG A 166 16.02 2.55 -17.22
C ARG A 166 14.86 3.21 -16.48
N SER A 167 13.88 3.73 -17.21
CA SER A 167 12.70 4.37 -16.63
C SER A 167 11.53 3.40 -16.59
N ASP A 168 10.92 3.26 -15.42
CA ASP A 168 9.61 2.65 -15.25
C ASP A 168 8.56 3.74 -15.45
N ASN A 169 7.70 3.56 -16.46
CA ASN A 169 6.67 4.53 -16.82
C ASN A 169 5.29 3.95 -16.52
N VAL A 170 4.36 4.84 -16.22
CA VAL A 170 2.97 4.50 -15.99
C VAL A 170 2.06 5.48 -16.72
N ALA A 171 0.94 4.99 -17.21
CA ALA A 171 -0.10 5.78 -17.85
C ALA A 171 -1.47 5.33 -17.34
N HIS A 172 -2.34 6.29 -17.08
CA HIS A 172 -3.67 6.03 -16.53
C HIS A 172 -4.77 6.37 -17.52
N PHE A 173 -5.72 5.45 -17.65
CA PHE A 173 -6.90 5.57 -18.49
C PHE A 173 -8.16 5.39 -17.66
N ARG A 174 -9.21 6.13 -17.98
CA ARG A 174 -10.55 5.94 -17.41
C ARG A 174 -11.37 5.08 -18.35
N PHE A 175 -11.83 3.93 -17.87
CA PHE A 175 -12.65 3.01 -18.66
C PHE A 175 -14.14 3.19 -18.39
N THR A 176 -14.92 3.29 -19.48
CA THR A 176 -16.39 3.33 -19.44
C THR A 176 -16.95 2.17 -20.29
N PRO A 177 -17.53 1.14 -19.66
CA PRO A 177 -18.16 0.03 -20.38
C PRO A 177 -19.28 0.50 -21.32
N GLY A 178 -19.41 -0.11 -22.49
CA GLY A 178 -20.43 0.23 -23.48
C GLY A 178 -20.75 -0.94 -24.43
N ALA A 179 -21.76 -0.75 -25.29
CA ALA A 179 -22.26 -1.80 -26.18
C ALA A 179 -21.23 -2.33 -27.20
N HIS A 180 -20.21 -1.54 -27.52
CA HIS A 180 -19.15 -1.86 -28.49
C HIS A 180 -17.79 -2.03 -27.81
N GLY A 181 -17.72 -2.72 -26.67
CA GLY A 181 -16.48 -2.90 -25.91
C GLY A 181 -16.16 -1.73 -24.96
N GLY A 182 -16.75 -0.56 -25.18
CA GLY A 182 -16.63 0.60 -24.30
C GLY A 182 -15.63 1.63 -24.82
N THR A 183 -15.38 2.64 -23.99
CA THR A 183 -14.46 3.76 -24.31
C THR A 183 -13.44 3.95 -23.21
N VAL A 184 -12.26 4.44 -23.59
CA VAL A 184 -11.21 4.83 -22.65
C VAL A 184 -10.80 6.28 -22.89
N LEU A 185 -10.54 6.99 -21.79
CA LEU A 185 -10.11 8.39 -21.79
C LEU A 185 -8.77 8.50 -21.09
N ALA A 186 -7.81 9.19 -21.69
CA ALA A 186 -6.54 9.49 -21.04
C ALA A 186 -6.75 10.36 -19.80
N VAL A 187 -6.11 10.00 -18.69
CA VAL A 187 -6.19 10.73 -17.41
C VAL A 187 -4.95 11.59 -17.20
N ASP A 188 -3.79 11.19 -17.74
CA ASP A 188 -2.53 11.87 -17.60
C ASP A 188 -1.82 12.13 -18.95
N ASP A 189 -0.72 12.89 -18.90
CA ASP A 189 0.07 13.23 -20.09
C ASP A 189 0.69 12.00 -20.76
N GLU A 190 1.08 10.99 -19.98
CA GLU A 190 1.71 9.76 -20.50
C GLU A 190 0.69 8.94 -21.29
N ALA A 191 -0.55 8.85 -20.81
CA ALA A 191 -1.67 8.24 -21.50
C ALA A 191 -1.99 8.98 -22.80
N ASN A 192 -2.08 10.32 -22.77
CA ASN A 192 -2.29 11.12 -23.97
C ASN A 192 -1.17 10.93 -24.99
N ALA A 193 0.09 10.95 -24.53
CA ALA A 193 1.25 10.71 -25.38
C ALA A 193 1.22 9.32 -26.05
N LEU A 194 0.55 8.33 -25.46
CA LEU A 194 0.45 6.99 -26.04
C LEU A 194 -0.65 6.86 -27.09
N ILE A 195 -1.77 7.57 -26.92
CA ILE A 195 -2.95 7.43 -27.78
C ILE A 195 -3.07 8.50 -28.86
N ASP A 196 -2.50 9.69 -28.64
CA ASP A 196 -2.55 10.81 -29.58
C ASP A 196 -1.19 10.98 -30.28
N PRO A 197 -1.10 10.70 -31.60
CA PRO A 197 0.12 10.91 -32.38
C PRO A 197 0.61 12.36 -32.44
N HIS A 198 -0.29 13.33 -32.22
CA HIS A 198 0.00 14.76 -32.28
C HIS A 198 0.23 15.36 -30.89
N PHE A 199 0.36 14.53 -29.85
CA PHE A 199 0.53 15.02 -28.50
C PHE A 199 1.88 15.74 -28.33
N GLU A 200 1.82 17.07 -28.23
CA GLU A 200 2.95 17.89 -27.81
C GLU A 200 2.92 18.07 -26.30
N ARG A 201 3.93 17.52 -25.60
CA ARG A 201 4.03 17.69 -24.15
C ARG A 201 4.30 19.16 -23.84
N PRO A 202 3.44 19.87 -23.08
CA PRO A 202 3.72 21.23 -22.69
C PRO A 202 5.00 21.26 -21.85
N LEU A 203 5.96 22.10 -22.25
CA LEU A 203 7.22 22.25 -21.54
C LEU A 203 6.94 22.82 -20.15
N ARG A 204 7.30 22.10 -19.08
CA ARG A 204 7.29 22.68 -17.74
C ARG A 204 8.48 23.65 -17.63
N PRO A 205 8.25 24.92 -17.28
CA PRO A 205 9.35 25.83 -17.03
C PRO A 205 10.16 25.31 -15.84
N VAL A 206 11.47 25.16 -16.02
CA VAL A 206 12.39 24.85 -14.93
C VAL A 206 12.42 26.07 -14.02
N ALA A 207 12.17 25.87 -12.73
CA ALA A 207 12.31 26.94 -11.75
C ALA A 207 13.74 27.48 -11.83
N PRO A 208 13.93 28.82 -11.86
CA PRO A 208 15.28 29.39 -11.93
C PRO A 208 16.10 28.89 -10.74
N VAL A 209 17.28 28.35 -11.04
CA VAL A 209 18.24 27.90 -10.03
C VAL A 209 18.63 29.11 -9.19
N ALA A 210 18.39 29.05 -7.88
CA ALA A 210 18.88 30.07 -6.97
C ALA A 210 20.43 30.07 -7.04
N GLN A 211 21.00 31.12 -7.61
CA GLN A 211 22.44 31.38 -7.48
C GLN A 211 22.68 31.69 -6.00
N LEU A 212 23.24 30.73 -5.29
CA LEU A 212 23.81 30.98 -3.97
C LEU A 212 25.11 31.76 -4.23
N ASP A 213 25.13 33.04 -3.88
CA ASP A 213 26.33 33.84 -3.86
C ASP A 213 27.29 33.21 -2.84
N PHE A 214 28.29 32.47 -3.35
CA PHE A 214 29.42 32.08 -2.55
C PHE A 214 30.27 33.34 -2.40
N ASP A 215 30.27 33.90 -1.20
CA ASP A 215 31.07 35.05 -0.81
C ASP A 215 32.54 34.74 -1.13
N GLU A 216 33.02 35.29 -2.25
CA GLU A 216 34.40 35.16 -2.69
C GLU A 216 35.24 35.95 -1.68
N PRO A 217 36.17 35.31 -0.93
CA PRO A 217 36.90 36.02 0.11
C PRO A 217 37.69 37.14 -0.54
N GLU A 218 37.38 38.39 -0.17
CA GLU A 218 38.07 39.57 -0.68
C GLU A 218 39.59 39.40 -0.59
N PRO A 219 40.35 39.77 -1.64
CA PRO A 219 41.79 39.70 -1.60
C PRO A 219 42.32 40.65 -0.53
N THR A 220 42.82 40.07 0.55
CA THR A 220 43.48 40.80 1.65
C THR A 220 44.57 41.71 1.07
N PRO A 221 44.58 43.03 1.35
CA PRO A 221 45.62 43.92 0.86
C PRO A 221 46.98 43.50 1.44
N ALA A 222 47.98 43.39 0.56
CA ALA A 222 49.36 43.14 0.96
C ALA A 222 49.86 44.27 1.88
N ALA A 223 50.29 43.90 3.08
CA ALA A 223 50.87 44.83 4.05
C ALA A 223 52.28 45.25 3.63
N GLU A 224 52.50 46.57 3.51
CA GLU A 224 53.84 47.17 3.50
C GLU A 224 54.50 47.08 4.90
N PRO A 225 55.83 46.92 4.98
CA PRO A 225 56.52 46.77 6.26
C PRO A 225 57.02 48.13 6.79
N ALA A 226 56.51 48.59 7.94
CA ALA A 226 57.25 49.53 8.79
C ALA A 226 56.75 49.60 10.25
N GLU A 227 57.71 49.34 11.14
CA GLU A 227 57.93 49.91 12.47
C GLU A 227 57.13 49.43 13.70
N GLU A 228 57.90 48.82 14.60
CA GLU A 228 57.60 48.56 16.00
C GLU A 228 57.16 49.84 16.75
N ARG A 229 56.01 49.77 17.42
CA ARG A 229 55.77 50.52 18.66
C ARG A 229 54.97 49.69 19.65
N ARG A 230 55.57 49.53 20.82
CA ARG A 230 55.15 48.75 21.99
C ARG A 230 54.09 49.51 22.82
N SER A 231 52.97 48.86 23.18
CA SER A 231 52.43 48.74 24.57
C SER A 231 50.92 48.40 24.67
N GLU A 232 50.63 47.19 25.20
CA GLU A 232 49.59 46.81 26.20
C GLU A 232 48.06 47.00 25.96
N PRO A 233 47.17 46.32 26.74
CA PRO A 233 46.32 45.24 26.20
C PRO A 233 44.81 45.52 26.28
N ALA A 234 44.00 45.00 25.36
CA ALA A 234 42.55 45.05 25.48
C ALA A 234 41.84 43.77 25.02
N ARG A 235 41.50 42.96 26.03
CA ARG A 235 40.33 42.07 26.17
C ARG A 235 39.89 41.20 24.99
N ALA A 236 40.09 39.91 25.23
CA ALA A 236 39.39 38.80 24.62
C ALA A 236 37.86 38.96 24.59
N ARG A 237 37.26 38.60 23.44
CA ARG A 237 35.99 37.85 23.40
C ARG A 237 36.17 36.67 22.45
N ARG A 238 36.56 35.54 23.04
CA ARG A 238 36.66 34.23 22.38
C ARG A 238 35.26 33.62 22.33
N GLY A 239 34.57 33.77 21.21
CA GLY A 239 33.37 32.98 20.89
C GLY A 239 33.82 31.60 20.39
N ARG A 240 33.74 30.59 21.27
CA ARG A 240 34.10 29.19 20.98
C ARG A 240 32.99 28.60 20.10
N LYS A 241 33.23 28.39 18.80
CA LYS A 241 32.37 27.51 17.99
C LYS A 241 32.46 26.08 18.57
N PRO A 242 31.34 25.38 18.77
CA PRO A 242 31.38 24.00 19.26
C PRO A 242 32.08 23.12 18.22
N PRO A 243 32.97 22.20 18.62
CA PRO A 243 33.61 21.30 17.68
C PRO A 243 32.55 20.32 17.19
N VAL A 244 32.14 20.48 15.94
CA VAL A 244 31.43 19.41 15.22
C VAL A 244 32.43 18.28 14.98
N PRO A 245 32.07 17.02 15.26
CA PRO A 245 32.95 15.89 15.02
C PRO A 245 33.34 15.80 13.54
N ALA A 246 34.55 15.34 13.28
CA ALA A 246 34.96 15.05 11.92
C ALA A 246 34.12 13.87 11.39
N TRP A 247 33.85 13.87 10.08
CA TRP A 247 33.04 12.83 9.42
C TRP A 247 33.64 11.42 9.55
N GLU A 248 34.93 11.33 9.84
CA GLU A 248 35.62 10.07 10.11
C GLU A 248 35.18 9.44 11.46
N ASP A 249 34.84 10.25 12.47
CA ASP A 249 34.33 9.76 13.77
C ASP A 249 32.92 9.17 13.65
N VAL A 250 32.11 9.66 12.70
CA VAL A 250 30.74 9.19 12.46
C VAL A 250 30.74 7.85 11.72
N LEU A 251 31.69 7.63 10.81
CA LEU A 251 31.79 6.39 10.04
C LEU A 251 32.48 5.26 10.81
N LEU A 252 33.39 5.59 11.74
CA LEU A 252 34.16 4.59 12.49
C LEU A 252 33.56 4.26 13.87
N GLY A 253 32.49 4.93 14.30
CA GLY A 253 31.74 4.58 15.50
C GLY A 253 32.50 4.71 16.82
N VAL A 254 33.64 5.40 16.82
CA VAL A 254 34.45 5.65 18.02
C VAL A 254 34.12 7.04 18.55
N ARG A 255 33.51 7.09 19.74
CA ARG A 255 33.23 8.35 20.43
C ARG A 255 34.52 8.85 21.07
N SER A 256 35.22 9.76 20.40
CA SER A 256 36.33 10.52 20.97
C SER A 256 35.81 11.48 22.04
N GLY A 257 35.60 10.97 23.25
CA GLY A 257 35.23 11.75 24.43
C GLY A 257 36.42 11.99 25.35
N GLY A 258 36.83 13.26 25.46
CA GLY A 258 37.52 13.80 26.64
C GLY A 258 39.02 14.07 26.47
N GLN A 259 39.65 14.96 27.23
CA GLN A 259 39.20 15.92 28.24
C GLN A 259 40.45 16.72 28.65
N ARG A 260 40.38 18.06 28.67
CA ARG A 260 40.87 18.95 29.73
C ARG A 260 40.68 20.41 29.35
#